data_AF-A0A3B9WTW0-F1
#
_entry.id   AF-A0A3B9WTW0-F1
#
_cell.length_a   1.000
_cell.length_b   1.000
_cell.length_c   1.000
_cell.angle_alpha   90.00
_cell.angle_beta   90.00
_cell.angle_gamma   90.00
#
_symmetry.space_group_name_H-M   'P 1'
#
loop_
_entity.id
_entity.type
_entity.pdbx_description
1 polymer ?
#
loop_
_entity_poly.entity_id
_entity_poly.type
_entity_poly.pdbx_seq_one_letter_code
_entity_poly.pdbx_strand_id
1 'polypeptide(L)'
;MVDYTEGAGYQYHIHTKPGDVGRYVLLPGDPGRCKKIADYFDGAELVADNREFRTYTGSLLGEKVSVTSTGIGGASTAIAMEELFRCGVDTFIRVGTCG
;
A
#
# COMPACT_ATOMS: atom_id res chain seq x y z
N MET A 1 -0.70 21.16 9.16
CA MET A 1 -1.29 20.30 8.11
C MET A 1 -2.75 20.08 8.52
N VAL A 2 -3.71 20.29 7.60
CA VAL A 2 -5.13 20.06 7.90
C VAL A 2 -5.39 18.56 7.93
N ASP A 3 -6.11 18.08 8.94
CA ASP A 3 -6.59 16.70 8.98
C ASP A 3 -7.89 16.59 8.16
N TYR A 4 -7.77 16.08 6.93
CA TYR A 4 -8.90 15.83 6.04
C TYR A 4 -9.65 14.54 6.36
N THR A 5 -9.20 13.75 7.34
CA THR A 5 -9.84 12.51 7.76
C THR A 5 -10.77 12.69 8.95
N GLU A 6 -10.91 13.92 9.45
CA GLU A 6 -11.79 14.27 10.57
C GLU A 6 -11.60 13.36 11.81
N GLY A 7 -10.34 12.98 12.08
CA GLY A 7 -10.01 12.11 13.21
C GLY A 7 -10.28 10.61 12.99
N ALA A 8 -10.55 10.17 11.76
CA ALA A 8 -10.82 8.75 11.47
C ALA A 8 -9.61 7.82 11.64
N GLY A 9 -8.40 8.39 11.76
CA GLY A 9 -7.19 7.65 12.14
C GLY A 9 -6.56 6.82 11.02
N TYR A 10 -7.02 6.98 9.78
CA TYR A 10 -6.39 6.43 8.58
C TYR A 10 -5.78 7.55 7.72
N GLN A 11 -5.00 7.18 6.71
CA GLN A 11 -4.42 8.11 5.75
C GLN A 11 -5.41 8.44 4.63
N TYR A 12 -5.50 9.72 4.28
CA TYR A 12 -6.60 10.27 3.48
C TYR A 12 -6.75 9.63 2.10
N HIS A 13 -5.66 9.33 1.40
CA HIS A 13 -5.73 8.78 0.04
C HIS A 13 -5.74 7.25 0.02
N ILE A 14 -4.88 6.61 0.80
CA ILE A 14 -4.71 5.14 0.76
C ILE A 14 -5.64 4.37 1.72
N HIS A 15 -6.32 5.07 2.63
CA HIS A 15 -7.25 4.49 3.62
C HIS A 15 -6.62 3.37 4.48
N THR A 16 -5.33 3.49 4.80
CA THR A 16 -4.65 2.60 5.75
C THR A 16 -4.25 3.36 7.01
N LYS A 17 -4.01 2.63 8.10
CA LYS A 17 -3.49 3.17 9.37
C LYS A 17 -2.31 2.35 9.90
N PRO A 18 -1.56 2.84 10.89
CA PRO A 18 -0.54 2.03 11.56
C PRO A 18 -1.12 0.68 12.02
N GLY A 19 -0.43 -0.40 11.69
CA GLY A 19 -0.88 -1.77 11.97
C GLY A 19 -1.66 -2.43 10.82
N ASP A 20 -2.11 -1.70 9.80
CA ASP A 20 -2.75 -2.29 8.61
C ASP A 20 -1.72 -2.90 7.65
N VAL A 21 -0.53 -2.30 7.57
CA VAL A 21 0.55 -2.66 6.64
C VAL A 21 1.78 -3.20 7.38
N GLY A 22 2.60 -3.97 6.67
CA GLY A 22 3.93 -4.40 7.13
C GLY A 22 5.00 -3.33 6.92
N ARG A 23 6.22 -3.57 7.41
CA ARG A 23 7.35 -2.63 7.19
C ARG A 23 7.86 -2.62 5.74
N TYR A 24 7.59 -3.71 5.01
CA TYR A 24 7.97 -3.92 3.62
C TYR A 24 6.75 -3.83 2.71
N VAL A 25 6.80 -2.96 1.70
CA VAL A 25 5.70 -2.77 0.75
C VAL A 25 6.15 -2.86 -0.71
N LEU A 26 5.46 -3.70 -1.48
CA LEU A 26 5.56 -3.77 -2.93
C LEU A 26 4.62 -2.75 -3.58
N LEU A 27 5.13 -1.98 -4.56
CA LEU A 27 4.42 -0.85 -5.18
C LEU A 27 4.18 -1.07 -6.69
N PRO A 28 3.18 -1.87 -7.10
CA PRO A 28 2.75 -1.92 -8.49
C PRO A 28 2.04 -0.62 -8.91
N GLY A 29 2.05 -0.30 -10.20
CA GLY A 29 1.22 0.80 -10.72
C GLY A 29 -0.26 0.42 -10.83
N ASP A 30 -0.55 -0.74 -11.40
CA ASP A 30 -1.90 -1.23 -11.65
C ASP A 30 -2.55 -1.84 -10.39
N PRO A 31 -3.73 -1.35 -9.93
CA PRO A 31 -4.49 -1.95 -8.84
C PRO A 31 -4.84 -3.42 -9.04
N GLY A 32 -5.03 -3.87 -10.27
CA GLY A 32 -5.28 -5.27 -10.61
C GLY A 32 -4.08 -6.18 -10.32
N ARG A 33 -2.86 -5.64 -10.28
CA ARG A 33 -1.65 -6.40 -9.96
C ARG A 33 -1.49 -6.67 -8.46
N CYS A 34 -2.14 -5.89 -7.59
CA CYS A 34 -2.05 -6.10 -6.14
C CYS A 34 -2.54 -7.48 -5.73
N LYS A 35 -3.69 -7.91 -6.25
CA LYS A 35 -4.24 -9.26 -5.95
C LYS A 35 -3.28 -10.37 -6.41
N LYS A 36 -2.71 -10.24 -7.62
CA LYS A 36 -1.75 -11.21 -8.15
C LYS A 36 -0.47 -11.32 -7.31
N ILE A 37 0.01 -10.20 -6.77
CA ILE A 37 1.17 -10.19 -5.86
C ILE A 37 0.78 -10.77 -4.49
N ALA A 38 -0.39 -10.38 -3.97
CA ALA A 38 -0.89 -10.87 -2.68
C ALA A 38 -1.10 -12.39 -2.65
N ASP A 39 -1.36 -13.03 -3.79
CA ASP A 39 -1.46 -14.49 -3.92
C ASP A 39 -0.15 -15.23 -3.60
N TYR A 40 0.98 -14.52 -3.50
CA TYR A 40 2.26 -15.07 -3.03
C TYR A 40 2.50 -14.88 -1.52
N PHE A 41 1.61 -14.19 -0.81
CA PHE A 41 1.70 -14.03 0.64
C PHE A 41 0.83 -15.08 1.32
N ASP A 42 1.29 -15.54 2.48
CA ASP A 42 0.50 -16.40 3.36
C ASP A 42 -0.59 -15.55 4.02
N GLY A 43 -1.85 -16.01 3.93
CA GLY A 43 -2.99 -15.39 4.62
C GLY A 43 -3.28 -13.94 4.20
N ALA A 44 -3.06 -13.59 2.93
CA ALA A 44 -3.25 -12.23 2.46
C ALA A 44 -4.73 -11.78 2.50
N GLU A 45 -4.98 -10.59 3.05
CA GLU A 45 -6.31 -9.99 3.12
C GLU A 45 -6.34 -8.62 2.42
N LEU A 46 -7.49 -8.24 1.86
CA LEU A 46 -7.73 -6.90 1.34
C LEU A 46 -7.93 -5.95 2.52
N VAL A 47 -7.04 -4.98 2.66
CA VAL A 47 -7.03 -4.03 3.76
C VAL A 47 -7.76 -2.75 3.38
N ALA A 48 -7.49 -2.23 2.19
CA ALA A 48 -8.07 -0.98 1.70
C ALA A 48 -8.20 -1.00 0.17
N ASP A 49 -9.22 -0.33 -0.34
CA ASP A 49 -9.43 -0.07 -1.77
C ASP A 49 -10.04 1.33 -1.92
N ASN A 50 -9.21 2.33 -2.20
CA ASN A 50 -9.63 3.72 -2.37
C ASN A 50 -8.90 4.37 -3.54
N ARG A 51 -9.66 4.97 -4.47
CA ARG A 51 -9.11 5.55 -5.71
C ARG A 51 -8.24 4.53 -6.46
N GLU A 52 -7.01 4.89 -6.83
CA GLU A 52 -6.02 3.98 -7.42
C GLU A 52 -5.21 3.17 -6.41
N PHE A 53 -5.47 3.31 -5.09
CA PHE A 53 -4.70 2.70 -4.01
C PHE A 53 -5.43 1.48 -3.44
N ARG A 54 -5.03 0.31 -3.91
CA ARG A 54 -5.50 -0.98 -3.42
C ARG A 54 -4.39 -1.62 -2.60
N THR A 55 -4.68 -1.94 -1.34
CA THR A 55 -3.71 -2.50 -0.41
C THR A 55 -4.13 -3.89 0.06
N TYR A 56 -3.22 -4.85 -0.07
CA TYR A 56 -3.31 -6.15 0.59
C TYR A 56 -2.16 -6.30 1.58
N THR A 57 -2.41 -7.04 2.66
CA THR A 57 -1.40 -7.38 3.66
C THR A 57 -1.50 -8.87 4.00
N GLY A 58 -0.35 -9.52 4.13
CA GLY A 58 -0.22 -10.90 4.58
C GLY A 58 1.14 -11.12 5.21
N SER A 59 1.64 -12.35 5.19
CA SER A 59 3.03 -12.64 5.57
C SER A 59 3.83 -13.29 4.45
N LEU A 60 5.14 -13.06 4.44
CA LEU A 60 6.09 -13.74 3.56
C LEU A 60 7.28 -14.17 4.41
N LEU A 61 7.53 -15.49 4.46
CA LEU A 61 8.59 -16.06 5.31
C LEU A 61 8.46 -15.66 6.79
N GLY A 62 7.22 -15.54 7.28
CA GLY A 62 6.91 -15.15 8.66
C GLY A 62 6.98 -13.64 8.94
N GLU A 63 7.37 -12.82 7.97
CA GLU A 63 7.42 -11.35 8.10
C GLU A 63 6.16 -10.71 7.52
N LYS A 64 5.64 -9.66 8.17
CA LYS A 64 4.45 -8.96 7.69
C LYS A 64 4.81 -8.09 6.49
N VAL A 65 4.17 -8.35 5.36
CA VAL A 65 4.42 -7.64 4.10
C VAL A 65 3.11 -7.16 3.49
N SER A 66 3.19 -6.06 2.73
CA SER A 66 2.02 -5.54 2.02
C SER A 66 2.33 -5.24 0.56
N VAL A 67 1.27 -5.09 -0.22
CA VAL A 67 1.32 -4.58 -1.59
C VAL A 67 0.28 -3.48 -1.72
N THR A 68 0.69 -2.32 -2.23
CA THR A 68 -0.17 -1.15 -2.43
C THR A 68 0.01 -0.61 -3.85
N SER A 69 -1.06 -0.54 -4.63
CA SER A 69 -0.98 0.10 -5.96
C SER A 69 -0.79 1.60 -5.85
N THR A 70 -0.11 2.17 -6.84
CA THR A 70 0.23 3.60 -6.85
C THR A 70 -0.38 4.37 -8.02
N GLY A 71 -1.13 3.72 -8.91
CA GLY A 71 -1.52 4.31 -10.19
C GLY A 71 -0.32 4.63 -11.10
N ILE A 72 -0.57 5.48 -12.10
CA ILE A 72 0.43 5.95 -13.06
C ILE A 72 0.95 7.32 -12.64
N GLY A 73 2.28 7.47 -12.63
CA GLY A 73 2.95 8.76 -12.46
C GLY A 73 3.55 8.99 -11.07
N GLY A 74 4.44 9.97 -11.00
CA GLY A 74 5.17 10.29 -9.77
C GLY A 74 4.29 10.90 -8.68
N ALA A 75 3.25 11.66 -9.06
CA ALA A 75 2.39 12.36 -8.09
C ALA A 75 1.61 11.37 -7.20
N SER A 76 0.91 10.40 -7.81
CA SER A 76 0.17 9.37 -7.08
C SER A 76 1.11 8.42 -6.32
N THR A 77 2.29 8.12 -6.89
CA THR A 77 3.32 7.33 -6.21
C THR A 77 3.84 8.03 -4.95
N ALA A 78 4.09 9.35 -5.01
CA ALA A 78 4.53 10.12 -3.86
C ALA A 78 3.47 10.14 -2.74
N ILE A 79 2.19 10.30 -3.09
CA ILE A 79 1.08 10.20 -2.14
C ILE A 79 1.11 8.84 -1.41
N ALA A 80 1.18 7.73 -2.17
CA ALA A 80 1.21 6.40 -1.58
C ALA A 80 2.41 6.23 -0.63
N MET A 81 3.61 6.64 -1.04
CA MET A 81 4.81 6.49 -0.22
C MET A 81 4.75 7.33 1.07
N GLU A 82 4.33 8.58 1.00
CA GLU A 82 4.22 9.47 2.16
C GLU A 82 3.22 8.94 3.19
N GLU A 83 2.06 8.47 2.73
CA GLU A 83 1.03 7.93 3.62
C GLU A 83 1.42 6.56 4.18
N LEU A 84 2.02 5.68 3.38
CA LEU A 84 2.56 4.40 3.84
C LEU A 84 3.67 4.59 4.88
N PHE A 85 4.56 5.57 4.68
CA PHE A 85 5.60 5.90 5.66
C PHE A 85 5.00 6.29 7.01
N ARG A 86 3.92 7.09 7.02
CA ARG A 86 3.17 7.43 8.25
C ARG A 86 2.50 6.23 8.90
N CYS A 87 2.19 5.18 8.14
CA CYS A 87 1.70 3.91 8.65
C CYS A 87 2.80 2.98 9.18
N GLY A 88 4.07 3.40 9.14
CA GLY A 88 5.22 2.64 9.66
C GLY A 88 5.99 1.82 8.63
N VAL A 89 5.77 2.06 7.34
CA VAL A 89 6.53 1.43 6.25
C VAL A 89 7.88 2.11 6.11
N ASP A 90 8.95 1.33 6.02
CA ASP A 90 10.32 1.85 5.86
C ASP A 90 11.04 1.31 4.62
N THR A 91 10.52 0.25 3.99
CA THR A 91 11.14 -0.41 2.86
C THR A 91 10.16 -0.57 1.71
N PHE A 92 10.50 -0.02 0.54
CA PHE A 92 9.63 0.03 -0.63
C PHE A 92 10.32 -0.59 -1.84
N ILE A 93 9.61 -1.43 -2.60
CA ILE A 93 10.09 -1.96 -3.89
C ILE A 93 9.01 -1.77 -4.95
N ARG A 94 9.32 -0.99 -5.99
CA ARG A 94 8.40 -0.76 -7.11
C ARG A 94 8.42 -1.91 -8.11
N VAL A 95 7.24 -2.44 -8.43
CA VAL A 95 7.05 -3.56 -9.38
C VAL A 95 6.24 -3.08 -10.59
N GLY A 96 6.96 -2.44 -11.52
CA GLY A 96 6.41 -1.82 -12.73
C GLY A 96 6.60 -2.64 -14.01
N THR A 97 6.26 -2.01 -15.12
CA THR A 97 6.57 -2.47 -16.48
C THR A 97 7.35 -1.36 -17.19
N CYS A 98 8.24 -1.71 -18.12
CA CYS A 98 8.96 -0.78 -18.98
C CYS A 98 9.00 -1.32 -20.41
N GLY A 99 9.26 -0.43 -21.37
CA GLY A 99 9.54 -0.77 -22.76
C GLY A 99 10.97 -0.40 -23.11
#